data_AF-A0A679JRE7-F1
#
_entry.id   AF-A0A679JRE7-F1
#
_cell.length_a   1.000
_cell.length_b   1.000
_cell.length_c   1.000
_cell.angle_alpha   90.00
_cell.angle_beta   90.00
_cell.angle_gamma   90.00
#
_symmetry.space_group_name_H-M   'P 1'
#
loop_
_entity.id
_entity.type
_entity.pdbx_description
1 polymer ?
#
loop_
_entity_poly.entity_id
_entity_poly.type
_entity_poly.pdbx_seq_one_letter_code
_entity_poly.pdbx_strand_id
1 'polypeptide(L)'
;MTHEDQLLAAEAAGRLGHIDVLDTQISGICSMLHALYMAHPAQEKVRRQFDRLLANLLDSPDVVDEPDRALVLQATAAALLTNR
;
A
#
# COMPACT_ATOMS: atom_id res chain seq x y z
N MET A 1 13.81 33.71 -2.41
CA MET A 1 14.03 32.26 -2.46
C MET A 1 15.51 32.07 -2.74
N THR A 2 16.24 31.56 -1.77
CA THR A 2 17.69 31.35 -1.86
C THR A 2 17.99 30.10 -2.71
N HIS A 3 19.24 29.94 -3.15
CA HIS A 3 19.65 28.71 -3.86
C HIS A 3 19.51 27.46 -2.98
N GLU A 4 19.69 27.62 -1.67
CA GLU A 4 19.51 26.57 -0.66
C GLU A 4 18.03 26.18 -0.52
N ASP A 5 17.10 27.16 -0.51
CA ASP A 5 15.65 26.88 -0.51
C ASP A 5 15.21 26.07 -1.74
N GLN A 6 15.83 26.32 -2.90
CA GLN A 6 15.52 25.59 -4.14
C GLN A 6 16.02 24.14 -4.10
N LEU A 7 17.19 23.90 -3.50
CA LEU A 7 17.74 22.56 -3.35
C LEU A 7 16.89 21.73 -2.39
N LEU A 8 16.52 22.32 -1.25
CA LEU A 8 15.63 21.71 -0.26
C LEU A 8 14.24 21.39 -0.85
N ALA A 9 13.70 22.29 -1.66
CA ALA A 9 12.43 22.06 -2.36
C ALA A 9 12.51 20.92 -3.38
N ALA A 10 13.62 20.82 -4.13
CA ALA A 10 13.83 19.74 -5.11
C ALA A 10 13.99 18.37 -4.44
N GLU A 11 14.74 18.29 -3.34
CA GLU A 11 14.86 17.06 -2.55
C GLU A 11 13.53 16.66 -1.92
N ALA A 12 12.76 17.62 -1.41
CA ALA A 12 11.42 17.37 -0.88
C ALA A 12 10.46 16.86 -1.96
N ALA A 13 10.48 17.47 -3.16
CA ALA A 13 9.69 17.00 -4.31
C ALA A 13 10.11 15.59 -4.75
N GLY A 14 11.41 15.27 -4.71
CA GLY A 14 11.91 13.93 -4.98
C GLY A 14 11.43 12.89 -3.98
N ARG A 15 11.43 13.22 -2.68
CA ARG A 15 10.86 12.35 -1.63
C ARG A 15 9.36 12.14 -1.81
N LEU A 16 8.60 13.21 -2.07
CA LEU A 16 7.16 13.14 -2.32
C LEU A 16 6.83 12.28 -3.55
N GLY A 17 7.51 12.51 -4.67
CA GLY A 17 7.30 11.71 -5.87
C GLY A 17 7.68 10.23 -5.70
N HIS A 18 8.64 9.92 -4.84
CA HIS A 18 8.99 8.54 -4.51
C HIS A 18 7.90 7.85 -3.66
N ILE A 19 7.33 8.57 -2.69
CA ILE A 19 6.20 8.12 -1.87
C ILE A 19 4.99 7.80 -2.77
N ASP A 20 4.63 8.71 -3.69
CA ASP A 20 3.47 8.53 -4.59
C ASP A 20 3.59 7.27 -5.48
N VAL A 21 4.80 6.97 -5.98
CA VAL A 21 5.05 5.79 -6.82
C VAL A 21 4.91 4.49 -6.03
N LEU A 22 5.46 4.45 -4.80
CA LEU A 22 5.38 3.28 -3.95
C LEU A 22 3.94 3.03 -3.46
N ASP A 23 3.20 4.08 -3.12
CA ASP A 23 1.78 3.99 -2.75
C ASP A 23 0.95 3.40 -3.90
N THR A 24 1.22 3.83 -5.14
CA THR A 24 0.58 3.29 -6.34
C THR A 24 0.89 1.79 -6.53
N GLN A 25 2.14 1.38 -6.32
CA GLN A 25 2.55 -0.02 -6.46
C GLN A 25 1.90 -0.91 -5.39
N ILE A 26 1.89 -0.45 -4.15
CA ILE A 26 1.29 -1.17 -3.03
C ILE A 26 -0.24 -1.30 -3.23
N SER A 27 -0.91 -0.22 -3.62
CA SER A 27 -2.36 -0.25 -3.95
C SER A 27 -2.66 -1.22 -5.10
N GLY A 28 -1.77 -1.28 -6.11
CA GLY A 28 -1.83 -2.25 -7.19
C GLY A 28 -1.72 -3.71 -6.72
N ILE A 29 -0.78 -3.99 -5.81
CA ILE A 29 -0.61 -5.33 -5.21
C ILE A 29 -1.87 -5.73 -4.43
N CYS A 30 -2.39 -4.87 -3.56
CA CYS A 30 -3.62 -5.15 -2.81
C CYS A 30 -4.83 -5.39 -3.72
N SER A 31 -4.96 -4.60 -4.78
CA SER A 31 -6.04 -4.76 -5.77
C SER A 31 -5.92 -6.08 -6.54
N MET A 32 -4.71 -6.44 -6.97
CA MET A 32 -4.43 -7.72 -7.64
C MET A 32 -4.74 -8.90 -6.72
N LEU A 33 -4.27 -8.84 -5.48
CA LEU A 33 -4.56 -9.85 -4.48
C LEU A 33 -6.08 -9.99 -4.31
N HIS A 34 -6.80 -8.89 -4.14
CA HIS A 34 -8.25 -8.93 -3.94
C HIS A 34 -8.98 -9.53 -5.15
N ALA A 35 -8.54 -9.19 -6.37
CA ALA A 35 -9.07 -9.80 -7.59
C ALA A 35 -8.83 -11.32 -7.62
N LEU A 36 -7.66 -11.80 -7.21
CA LEU A 36 -7.36 -13.23 -7.11
C LEU A 36 -8.23 -13.93 -6.07
N TYR A 37 -8.49 -13.29 -4.92
CA TYR A 37 -9.41 -13.79 -3.92
C TYR A 37 -10.84 -13.89 -4.47
N MET A 38 -11.34 -12.84 -5.11
CA MET A 38 -12.67 -12.81 -5.72
C MET A 38 -12.86 -13.85 -6.83
N ALA A 39 -11.82 -14.09 -7.64
CA ALA A 39 -11.85 -15.09 -8.70
C ALA A 39 -11.76 -16.55 -8.19
N HIS A 40 -11.44 -16.76 -6.91
CA HIS A 40 -11.22 -18.10 -6.38
C HIS A 40 -12.55 -18.88 -6.23
N PRO A 41 -12.67 -20.11 -6.77
CA PRO A 41 -13.93 -20.86 -6.78
C PRO A 41 -14.41 -21.32 -5.40
N ALA A 42 -13.53 -21.29 -4.39
CA ALA A 42 -13.85 -21.61 -3.00
C ALA A 42 -13.30 -20.54 -2.06
N GLN A 43 -13.82 -19.32 -2.16
CA GLN A 43 -13.35 -18.14 -1.43
C GLN A 43 -13.23 -18.38 0.09
N GLU A 44 -14.20 -19.07 0.69
CA GLU A 44 -14.21 -19.35 2.14
C GLU A 44 -13.01 -20.18 2.60
N LYS A 45 -12.49 -21.07 1.74
CA LYS A 45 -11.34 -21.92 2.06
C LYS A 45 -10.01 -21.16 2.05
N VAL A 46 -9.94 -20.09 1.27
CA VAL A 46 -8.70 -19.30 1.09
C VAL A 46 -8.70 -17.98 1.85
N ARG A 47 -9.86 -17.56 2.38
CA ARG A 47 -10.02 -16.28 3.10
C ARG A 47 -8.96 -16.06 4.17
N ARG A 48 -8.70 -17.05 5.03
CA ARG A 48 -7.69 -16.91 6.10
C ARG A 48 -6.26 -16.77 5.58
N GLN A 49 -5.93 -17.45 4.49
CA GLN A 49 -4.62 -17.34 3.86
C GLN A 49 -4.43 -15.98 3.21
N PHE A 50 -5.51 -15.46 2.62
CA PHE A 50 -5.54 -14.15 2.02
C PHE A 50 -5.41 -13.03 3.07
N ASP A 51 -6.17 -13.11 4.17
CA ASP A 51 -6.07 -12.18 5.29
C ASP A 51 -4.65 -12.19 5.89
N ARG A 52 -4.01 -13.36 6.03
CA ARG A 52 -2.61 -13.48 6.46
C ARG A 52 -1.62 -12.85 5.49
N LEU A 53 -1.84 -12.99 4.18
CA LEU A 53 -0.96 -12.41 3.17
C LEU A 53 -1.01 -10.88 3.23
N LEU A 54 -2.21 -10.30 3.36
CA LEU A 54 -2.38 -8.86 3.55
C LEU A 54 -1.74 -8.38 4.85
N ALA A 55 -1.91 -9.10 5.96
CA ALA A 55 -1.27 -8.77 7.23
C ALA A 55 0.26 -8.79 7.14
N ASN A 56 0.84 -9.80 6.49
CA ASN A 56 2.29 -9.88 6.31
C ASN A 56 2.83 -8.76 5.41
N LEU A 57 2.05 -8.31 4.42
CA LEU A 57 2.43 -7.17 3.58
C LEU A 57 2.43 -5.86 4.39
N LEU A 58 1.44 -5.70 5.27
CA LEU A 58 1.31 -4.56 6.17
C LEU A 58 2.43 -4.49 7.23
N ASP A 59 2.91 -5.63 7.69
CA ASP A 59 4.00 -5.74 8.67
C ASP A 59 5.41 -5.73 8.03
N SER A 60 5.50 -5.60 6.71
CA SER A 60 6.80 -5.56 6.01
C SER A 60 7.60 -4.30 6.40
N PRO A 61 8.92 -4.38 6.63
CA PRO A 61 9.76 -3.22 6.94
C PRO A 61 9.63 -2.10 5.90
N ASP A 62 9.50 -2.45 4.62
CA ASP A 62 9.33 -1.50 3.51
C ASP A 62 8.03 -0.65 3.60
N VAL A 63 7.08 -1.09 4.42
CA VAL A 63 5.78 -0.46 4.68
C VAL A 63 5.72 0.18 6.07
N VAL A 64 6.25 -0.50 7.09
CA VAL A 64 6.19 -0.06 8.50
C VAL A 64 7.11 1.12 8.78
N ASP A 65 8.26 1.20 8.12
CA ASP A 65 9.24 2.27 8.34
C ASP A 65 8.74 3.64 7.83
N GLU A 66 7.61 3.67 7.13
CA GLU A 66 7.00 4.87 6.54
C GLU A 66 5.52 4.98 6.98
N PRO A 67 5.21 5.81 7.99
CA PRO A 67 3.91 5.80 8.68
C PRO A 67 2.73 6.14 7.76
N ASP A 68 2.94 6.97 6.74
CA ASP A 68 1.91 7.31 5.76
C ASP A 68 1.55 6.10 4.88
N ARG A 69 2.51 5.22 4.58
CA ARG A 69 2.30 4.00 3.77
C ARG A 69 1.45 2.98 4.53
N ALA A 70 1.73 2.80 5.82
CA ALA A 70 0.94 1.91 6.67
C ALA A 70 -0.53 2.36 6.73
N LEU A 71 -0.79 3.66 6.83
CA LEU A 71 -2.15 4.23 6.83
C LEU A 71 -2.89 3.98 5.51
N VAL A 72 -2.26 4.28 4.37
CA VAL A 72 -2.85 4.08 3.04
C VAL A 72 -3.15 2.59 2.80
N LEU A 73 -2.24 1.71 3.23
CA LEU A 73 -2.41 0.27 3.06
C LEU A 73 -3.54 -0.29 3.93
N GLN A 74 -3.65 0.16 5.18
CA GLN A 74 -4.77 -0.20 6.06
C GLN A 74 -6.11 0.29 5.49
N ALA A 75 -6.16 1.52 4.99
CA ALA A 75 -7.37 2.07 4.37
C ALA A 75 -7.78 1.30 3.11
N THR A 76 -6.80 0.96 2.24
CA THR A 76 -7.03 0.17 1.02
C THR A 76 -7.51 -1.24 1.35
N ALA A 77 -6.85 -1.92 2.28
CA ALA A 77 -7.27 -3.24 2.74
C ALA A 77 -8.68 -3.21 3.35
N ALA A 78 -8.99 -2.21 4.17
CA ALA A 78 -10.31 -2.03 4.76
C ALA A 78 -11.40 -1.82 3.70
N ALA A 79 -11.14 -0.99 2.69
CA ALA A 79 -12.07 -0.73 1.59
C ALA A 79 -12.34 -1.97 0.71
N LEU A 80 -11.33 -2.81 0.51
CA LEU A 80 -11.47 -4.07 -0.21
C LEU A 80 -12.27 -5.11 0.60
N LEU A 81 -12.16 -5.09 1.92
CA LEU A 81 -12.89 -6.03 2.80
C LEU A 81 -14.34 -5.62 3.09
N THR A 82 -14.67 -4.33 2.96
CA THR A 82 -16.02 -3.78 3.22
C THR A 82 -16.92 -3.66 2.00
N ASN A 83 -16.39 -3.73 0.76
CA ASN A 83 -17.20 -3.80 -0.47
C ASN A 83 -17.83 -5.20 -0.66
N ARG A 84 -18.78 -5.53 0.21
CA ARG A 84 -19.74 -6.65 0.07
C ARG A 84 -20.99 -6.21 -0.67
#